data_AF-A0A947ZP50-F1
#
_entry.id   AF-A0A947ZP50-F1
#
_cell.length_a   1.000
_cell.length_b   1.000
_cell.length_c   1.000
_cell.angle_alpha   90.00
_cell.angle_beta   90.00
_cell.angle_gamma   90.00
#
_symmetry.space_group_name_H-M   'P 1'
#
loop_
_entity.id
_entity.type
_entity.pdbx_description
1 polymer ?
#
loop_
_entity_poly.entity_id
_entity_poly.type
_entity_poly.pdbx_seq_one_letter_code
_entity_poly.pdbx_strand_id
1 'polypeptide(L)'
;CKMIKNIIIFILIVLLFWTIALKKDPVDTEIIGIGGESSEIMEGTTEIINGTVEQTENIVSEIVKQAKTYCSEASTVYVTEETIKVVSSIPGAGSAYYSLGENTPFNCPVVAPSSMTEECKAMMAETNWTEVCEE
;
A
#
# COMPACT_ATOMS: atom_id res chain seq x y z
N CYS A 1 4.00 -42.84 33.28
CA CYS A 1 4.25 -41.46 32.78
C CYS A 1 5.12 -41.43 31.51
N LYS A 2 4.62 -41.97 30.37
CA LYS A 2 5.34 -41.95 29.08
C LYS A 2 4.72 -40.97 28.07
N MET A 3 3.42 -40.69 28.18
CA MET A 3 2.72 -39.73 27.32
C MET A 3 3.03 -38.25 27.63
N ILE A 4 3.25 -37.90 28.90
CA ILE A 4 3.58 -36.52 29.30
C ILE A 4 4.94 -36.07 28.75
N LYS A 5 5.93 -36.98 28.66
CA LYS A 5 7.25 -36.68 28.10
C LYS A 5 7.18 -36.32 26.61
N ASN A 6 6.32 -37.00 25.84
CA ASN A 6 6.17 -36.74 24.42
C ASN A 6 5.45 -35.41 24.15
N ILE A 7 4.52 -35.00 25.02
CA ILE A 7 3.82 -33.71 24.93
C ILE A 7 4.79 -32.56 25.22
N ILE A 8 5.63 -32.68 26.24
CA ILE A 8 6.63 -31.65 26.58
C ILE A 8 7.63 -31.44 25.44
N ILE A 9 8.08 -32.54 24.80
CA ILE A 9 8.97 -32.47 23.63
C ILE A 9 8.30 -31.73 22.46
N PHE A 10 7.01 -31.98 22.23
CA PHE A 10 6.28 -31.33 21.14
C PHE A 10 6.15 -29.82 21.36
N ILE A 11 5.87 -29.38 22.60
CA ILE A 11 5.80 -27.97 22.96
C ILE A 11 7.15 -27.27 22.76
N LEU A 12 8.26 -27.91 23.14
CA LEU A 12 9.60 -27.36 22.94
C LEU A 12 9.95 -27.18 21.45
N ILE A 13 9.53 -28.11 20.58
CA ILE A 13 9.76 -28.02 19.13
C ILE A 13 8.96 -26.86 18.53
N VAL A 14 7.70 -26.68 18.95
CA VAL A 14 6.86 -25.57 18.45
C VAL A 14 7.42 -24.22 18.89
N LEU A 15 7.88 -24.10 20.15
CA LEU A 15 8.51 -22.87 20.63
C LEU A 15 9.83 -22.56 19.90
N LEU A 16 10.65 -23.58 19.60
CA LEU A 16 11.85 -23.39 18.78
C LEU A 16 11.52 -22.89 17.37
N PHE A 17 10.48 -23.42 16.73
CA PHE A 17 10.06 -22.98 15.40
C PHE A 17 9.63 -21.50 15.37
N TRP A 18 8.94 -21.01 16.40
CA TRP A 18 8.54 -19.60 16.52
C TRP A 18 9.74 -18.65 16.63
N THR A 19 10.86 -19.08 17.22
CA THR A 19 12.05 -18.20 17.36
C THR A 19 12.81 -17.96 16.05
N ILE A 20 12.65 -18.82 15.04
CA ILE A 20 13.37 -18.71 13.77
C ILE A 20 12.71 -17.66 12.84
N ALA A 21 11.41 -17.37 13.02
CA ALA A 21 10.67 -16.42 12.19
C ALA A 21 10.96 -14.93 12.49
N LEU A 22 11.66 -14.62 13.58
CA LEU A 22 11.95 -13.24 14.00
C LEU A 22 13.35 -12.74 13.62
N LYS A 23 14.14 -13.51 12.87
CA LYS A 23 15.45 -13.07 12.40
C LYS A 23 15.40 -12.71 10.91
N LYS A 24 14.76 -11.57 10.62
CA LYS A 24 14.96 -10.84 9.37
C LYS A 24 15.73 -9.57 9.73
N ASP A 25 17.05 -9.67 9.64
CA ASP A 25 17.93 -8.51 9.76
C ASP A 25 17.64 -7.53 8.59
N PRO A 26 17.73 -6.21 8.82
CA PRO A 26 17.55 -5.19 7.79
C PRO A 26 18.68 -5.28 6.76
N VAL A 27 18.32 -5.09 5.50
CA VAL A 27 19.29 -4.86 4.42
C VAL A 27 19.85 -3.47 4.62
N ASP A 28 21.06 -3.39 5.18
CA ASP A 28 21.91 -2.21 5.07
C ASP A 28 22.37 -2.10 3.61
N THR A 29 21.63 -1.35 2.80
CA THR A 29 22.13 -0.90 1.50
C THR A 29 23.15 0.21 1.78
N GLU A 30 24.44 -0.15 1.76
CA GLU A 30 25.54 0.80 1.61
C GLU A 30 25.30 1.67 0.38
N ILE A 31 24.94 2.94 0.59
CA ILE A 31 25.03 3.97 -0.43
C ILE A 31 26.51 4.36 -0.52
N ILE A 32 27.24 3.72 -1.44
CA ILE A 32 28.54 4.23 -1.91
C ILE A 32 28.23 5.36 -2.91
N GLY A 33 28.47 6.60 -2.48
CA GLY A 33 28.36 7.77 -3.33
C GLY A 33 29.48 7.86 -4.37
N ILE A 34 29.08 8.14 -5.61
CA ILE A 34 29.81 8.88 -6.66
C ILE A 34 28.67 9.60 -7.41
N GLY A 35 28.49 10.92 -7.40
CA GLY A 35 29.43 12.03 -7.49
C GLY A 35 29.12 12.79 -8.78
N GLY A 36 28.55 14.00 -8.67
CA GLY A 36 28.40 15.00 -9.76
C GLY A 36 26.95 15.47 -9.98
N GLU A 37 26.44 16.43 -9.20
CA GLU A 37 26.32 17.90 -9.49
C GLU A 37 24.81 18.27 -9.54
N SER A 38 24.21 18.64 -8.40
CA SER A 38 24.04 20.02 -7.87
C SER A 38 22.76 20.73 -8.36
N SER A 39 21.73 20.79 -7.51
CA SER A 39 21.27 22.06 -6.94
C SER A 39 20.16 21.86 -5.91
N GLU A 40 20.46 22.33 -4.70
CA GLU A 40 19.56 22.98 -3.75
C GLU A 40 18.30 22.25 -3.29
N ILE A 41 18.39 21.54 -2.14
CA ILE A 41 17.38 21.70 -1.07
C ILE A 41 18.08 21.71 0.29
N MET A 42 17.79 22.77 1.04
CA MET A 42 18.22 23.14 2.38
C MET A 42 17.82 22.11 3.46
N GLU A 43 18.59 22.15 4.54
CA GLU A 43 18.46 21.46 5.83
C GLU A 43 17.05 21.12 6.32
N GLY A 44 16.92 19.94 6.94
CA GLY A 44 15.75 19.59 7.74
C GLY A 44 15.84 18.21 8.36
N THR A 45 16.71 18.07 9.35
CA THR A 45 16.67 17.16 10.51
C THR A 45 16.02 15.77 10.32
N THR A 46 16.86 14.74 10.37
CA THR A 46 16.47 13.38 10.76
C THR A 46 15.85 13.41 12.17
N GLU A 47 14.52 13.39 12.29
CA GLU A 47 13.85 13.02 13.52
C GLU A 47 13.39 11.57 13.43
N ILE A 48 14.03 10.70 14.22
CA ILE A 48 13.45 9.42 14.62
C ILE A 48 12.31 9.76 15.57
N ILE A 49 11.08 9.78 15.07
CA ILE A 49 9.90 9.95 15.92
C ILE A 49 9.18 8.61 15.99
N ASN A 50 8.84 8.23 17.20
CA ASN A 50 8.03 7.10 17.62
C ASN A 50 6.56 7.20 17.11
N GLY A 51 6.34 7.66 15.85
CA GLY A 51 5.07 8.20 15.33
C GLY A 51 4.58 7.60 14.01
N THR A 52 5.16 6.48 13.55
CA THR A 52 4.73 5.82 12.30
C THR A 52 3.30 5.30 12.35
N VAL A 53 2.72 5.10 13.54
CA VAL A 53 1.34 4.57 13.67
C VAL A 53 0.28 5.67 13.53
N GLU A 54 0.51 6.89 14.06
CA GLU A 54 -0.47 7.98 13.96
C GLU A 54 -0.53 8.61 12.56
N GLN A 55 0.62 8.70 11.88
CA GLN A 55 0.68 9.36 10.58
C GLN A 55 0.05 8.50 9.48
N THR A 56 0.29 7.18 9.51
CA THR A 56 -0.36 6.24 8.58
C THR A 56 -1.87 6.18 8.80
N GLU A 57 -2.35 6.19 10.05
CA GLU A 57 -3.79 6.23 10.33
C GLU A 57 -4.44 7.55 9.85
N ASN A 58 -3.73 8.67 9.99
CA ASN A 58 -4.19 9.97 9.52
C ASN A 58 -4.29 10.04 7.99
N ILE A 59 -3.26 9.55 7.29
CA ILE A 59 -3.21 9.45 5.82
C ILE A 59 -4.37 8.59 5.30
N VAL A 60 -4.59 7.42 5.92
CA VAL A 60 -5.71 6.52 5.57
C VAL A 60 -7.06 7.21 5.82
N SER A 61 -7.19 8.02 6.87
CA SER A 61 -8.41 8.80 7.12
C SER A 61 -8.65 9.89 6.06
N GLU A 62 -7.61 10.59 5.62
CA GLU A 62 -7.73 11.64 4.59
C GLU A 62 -8.09 11.07 3.21
N ILE A 63 -7.43 9.98 2.79
CA ILE A 63 -7.72 9.37 1.49
C ILE A 63 -9.14 8.80 1.43
N VAL A 64 -9.63 8.17 2.50
CA VAL A 64 -11.01 7.69 2.59
C VAL A 64 -12.00 8.85 2.50
N LYS A 65 -11.71 9.97 3.17
CA LYS A 65 -12.56 11.17 3.12
C LYS A 65 -12.63 11.75 1.71
N GLN A 66 -11.50 11.82 0.99
CA GLN A 66 -11.48 12.25 -0.40
C GLN A 66 -12.23 11.27 -1.30
N ALA A 67 -12.02 9.96 -1.11
CA ALA A 67 -12.67 8.92 -1.91
C ALA A 67 -14.20 8.95 -1.81
N LYS A 68 -14.74 9.22 -0.61
CA LYS A 68 -16.19 9.36 -0.40
C LYS A 68 -16.84 10.47 -1.22
N THR A 69 -16.08 11.47 -1.66
CA THR A 69 -16.61 12.54 -2.53
C THR A 69 -17.02 12.06 -3.92
N TYR A 70 -16.45 10.92 -4.38
CA TYR A 70 -16.77 10.34 -5.69
C TYR A 70 -17.96 9.37 -5.65
N CYS A 71 -18.43 8.97 -4.46
CA CYS A 71 -19.46 7.94 -4.30
C CYS A 71 -20.82 8.29 -4.93
N SER A 72 -21.14 9.57 -5.13
CA SER A 72 -22.42 9.98 -5.74
C SER A 72 -22.47 9.83 -7.26
N GLU A 73 -21.32 9.77 -7.93
CA GLU A 73 -21.21 9.78 -9.40
C GLU A 73 -20.58 8.49 -9.95
N ALA A 74 -19.85 7.76 -9.11
CA ALA A 74 -19.21 6.51 -9.44
C ALA A 74 -20.16 5.31 -9.29
N SER A 75 -19.85 4.22 -9.99
CA SER A 75 -20.45 2.91 -9.69
C SER A 75 -19.96 2.40 -8.34
N THR A 76 -18.64 2.49 -8.14
CA THR A 76 -17.95 2.00 -6.95
C THR A 76 -16.66 2.77 -6.79
N VAL A 77 -16.27 3.05 -5.54
CA VAL A 77 -14.99 3.68 -5.23
C VAL A 77 -14.21 2.78 -4.29
N TYR A 78 -12.94 2.57 -4.62
CA TYR A 78 -12.01 1.80 -3.83
C TYR A 78 -10.84 2.66 -3.39
N VAL A 79 -10.21 2.31 -2.28
CA VAL A 79 -9.00 2.95 -1.77
C VAL A 79 -7.92 1.94 -1.40
N THR A 80 -6.68 2.36 -1.53
CA THR A 80 -5.48 1.76 -0.90
C THR A 80 -4.88 2.78 0.08
N GLU A 81 -3.67 2.56 0.58
CA GLU A 81 -2.98 3.51 1.46
C GLU A 81 -2.76 4.89 0.80
N GLU A 82 -2.55 4.91 -0.53
CA GLU A 82 -2.16 6.13 -1.26
C GLU A 82 -2.96 6.38 -2.54
N THR A 83 -3.84 5.46 -2.97
CA THR A 83 -4.58 5.58 -4.24
C THR A 83 -6.07 5.40 -4.06
N ILE A 84 -6.84 6.21 -4.79
CA ILE A 84 -8.30 6.09 -4.95
C ILE A 84 -8.57 5.58 -6.36
N LYS A 85 -9.38 4.54 -6.48
CA LYS A 85 -9.90 4.03 -7.75
C LYS A 85 -11.38 4.31 -7.84
N VAL A 86 -11.76 5.12 -8.84
CA VAL A 86 -13.14 5.48 -9.14
C VAL A 86 -13.58 4.68 -10.36
N VAL A 87 -14.51 3.75 -10.17
CA VAL A 87 -15.11 2.97 -11.26
C VAL A 87 -16.30 3.75 -11.80
N SER A 88 -16.28 4.06 -13.09
CA SER A 88 -17.37 4.81 -13.73
C SER A 88 -18.68 4.02 -13.69
N SER A 89 -19.80 4.73 -13.50
CA SER A 89 -21.16 4.20 -13.66
C SER A 89 -21.52 3.88 -15.12
N ILE A 90 -20.73 4.37 -16.08
CA ILE A 90 -20.92 4.09 -17.51
C ILE A 90 -20.17 2.80 -17.88
N PRO A 91 -20.87 1.74 -18.33
CA PRO A 91 -20.23 0.51 -18.78
C PRO A 91 -19.23 0.78 -19.90
N GLY A 92 -17.99 0.29 -19.74
CA GLY A 92 -16.92 0.44 -20.73
C GLY A 92 -16.10 1.74 -20.63
N ALA A 93 -16.46 2.68 -19.74
CA ALA A 93 -15.69 3.93 -19.57
C ALA A 93 -14.35 3.73 -18.83
N GLY A 94 -14.21 2.65 -18.07
CA GLY A 94 -12.97 2.30 -17.37
C GLY A 94 -12.93 2.82 -15.93
N SER A 95 -11.72 3.03 -15.44
CA SER A 95 -11.49 3.53 -14.08
C SER A 95 -10.54 4.72 -14.09
N ALA A 96 -10.83 5.69 -13.23
CA ALA A 96 -9.93 6.79 -12.92
C ALA A 96 -9.22 6.48 -11.60
N TYR A 97 -7.92 6.77 -11.55
CA TYR A 97 -7.07 6.61 -10.37
C TYR A 97 -6.59 7.99 -9.91
N TYR A 98 -6.60 8.22 -8.60
CA TYR A 98 -6.15 9.47 -7.98
C TYR A 98 -5.17 9.13 -6.86
N SER A 99 -3.98 9.70 -6.90
CA SER A 99 -2.99 9.57 -5.81
C SER A 99 -3.30 10.57 -4.70
N LEU A 100 -3.00 10.24 -3.46
CA LEU A 100 -3.18 11.16 -2.34
C LEU A 100 -2.33 12.43 -2.55
N GLY A 101 -2.96 13.60 -2.42
CA GLY A 101 -2.31 14.89 -2.64
C GLY A 101 -2.22 15.32 -4.11
N GLU A 102 -2.52 14.44 -5.06
CA GLU A 102 -2.60 14.76 -6.48
C GLU A 102 -4.06 14.83 -6.94
N ASN A 103 -4.50 15.99 -7.42
CA ASN A 103 -5.85 16.16 -7.96
C ASN A 103 -5.97 15.80 -9.46
N THR A 104 -4.88 15.32 -10.07
CA THR A 104 -4.88 14.98 -11.50
C THR A 104 -5.23 13.50 -11.65
N PRO A 105 -6.37 13.16 -12.29
CA PRO A 105 -6.73 11.76 -12.53
C PRO A 105 -5.80 11.10 -13.55
N PHE A 106 -5.38 9.88 -13.23
CA PHE A 106 -4.84 8.94 -14.21
C PHE A 106 -5.95 8.00 -14.69
N ASN A 107 -6.27 8.01 -15.98
CA ASN A 107 -7.39 7.25 -16.53
C ASN A 107 -6.92 5.98 -17.24
N CYS A 108 -7.49 4.82 -16.85
CA CYS A 108 -7.27 3.56 -17.55
C CYS A 108 -8.49 3.16 -18.37
N PRO A 109 -8.40 3.20 -19.71
CA PRO A 109 -9.49 2.78 -20.58
C PRO A 109 -9.70 1.27 -20.51
N VAL A 110 -10.92 0.81 -20.81
CA VAL A 110 -11.22 -0.62 -20.94
C VAL A 110 -10.68 -1.11 -22.28
N VAL A 111 -9.45 -1.62 -22.26
CA VAL A 111 -8.78 -2.20 -23.43
C VAL A 111 -8.24 -3.59 -23.10
N ALA A 112 -7.88 -4.36 -24.12
CA ALA A 112 -7.21 -5.64 -23.91
C ALA A 112 -5.89 -5.44 -23.13
N PRO A 113 -5.47 -6.37 -22.25
CA PRO A 113 -4.23 -6.24 -21.48
C PRO A 113 -2.98 -5.99 -22.35
N SER A 114 -2.96 -6.51 -23.58
CA SER A 114 -1.88 -6.27 -24.55
C SER A 114 -1.78 -4.82 -25.03
N SER A 115 -2.84 -4.03 -24.86
CA SER A 115 -2.97 -2.65 -25.33
C SER A 115 -3.02 -1.63 -24.18
N MET A 116 -2.94 -2.08 -22.92
CA MET A 116 -2.82 -1.21 -21.75
C MET A 116 -1.41 -0.65 -21.64
N THR A 117 -1.31 0.58 -21.12
CA THR A 117 -0.02 1.14 -20.68
C THR A 117 0.50 0.37 -19.47
N GLU A 118 1.82 0.38 -19.27
CA GLU A 118 2.44 -0.29 -18.11
C GLU A 118 1.95 0.31 -16.79
N GLU A 119 1.68 1.62 -16.74
CA GLU A 119 1.09 2.31 -15.60
C GLU A 119 -0.29 1.75 -15.24
N CYS A 120 -1.16 1.52 -16.23
CA CYS A 120 -2.47 0.91 -15.98
C CYS A 120 -2.36 -0.53 -15.49
N LYS A 121 -1.40 -1.30 -16.01
CA LYS A 121 -1.16 -2.66 -15.53
C LYS A 121 -0.68 -2.66 -14.08
N ALA A 122 0.20 -1.73 -13.71
CA ALA A 122 0.69 -1.58 -12.35
C ALA A 122 -0.45 -1.25 -11.37
N MET A 123 -1.29 -0.27 -11.71
CA MET A 123 -2.47 0.09 -10.90
C MET A 123 -3.47 -1.07 -10.74
N MET A 124 -3.64 -1.89 -11.78
CA MET A 124 -4.50 -3.09 -11.72
C MET A 124 -3.89 -4.26 -10.95
N ALA A 125 -2.56 -4.29 -10.79
CA ALA A 125 -1.85 -5.33 -10.04
C ALA A 125 -1.91 -5.11 -8.52
N GLU A 126 -2.32 -3.93 -8.07
CA GLU A 126 -2.53 -3.61 -6.66
C GLU A 126 -3.65 -4.49 -6.08
N THR A 127 -3.42 -5.04 -4.89
CA THR A 127 -4.30 -6.11 -4.33
C THR A 127 -5.06 -5.71 -3.07
N ASN A 128 -4.72 -4.58 -2.45
CA ASN A 128 -5.26 -4.15 -1.16
C ASN A 128 -6.35 -3.07 -1.30
N TRP A 129 -7.32 -3.32 -2.19
CA TRP A 129 -8.43 -2.38 -2.40
C TRP A 129 -9.53 -2.56 -1.35
N THR A 130 -9.92 -1.46 -0.72
CA THR A 130 -11.07 -1.39 0.19
C THR A 130 -12.16 -0.54 -0.44
N GLU A 131 -13.37 -1.08 -0.58
CA GLU A 131 -14.53 -0.32 -1.05
C GLU A 131 -15.00 0.66 0.03
N VAL A 132 -15.34 1.89 -0.33
CA VAL A 132 -15.67 2.97 0.63
C VAL A 132 -17.07 3.54 0.48
N CYS A 133 -17.75 3.24 -0.61
CA CYS A 133 -19.14 3.63 -0.82
C CYS A 133 -20.03 2.53 -0.24
N GLU A 134 -20.44 2.68 1.02
CA GLU A 134 -21.49 1.84 1.59
C GLU A 134 -22.85 2.22 0.97
N GLU A 135 -23.72 1.23 0.74
CA GLU A 135 -25.12 1.41 0.33
C GLU A 135 -26.00 1.98 1.45
#